data_AF-A0A5Q4T5T2-F1
#
_entry.id   AF-A0A5Q4T5T2-F1
#
_cell.length_a   1.000
_cell.length_b   1.000
_cell.length_c   1.000
_cell.angle_alpha   90.00
_cell.angle_beta   90.00
_cell.angle_gamma   90.00
#
_symmetry.space_group_name_H-M   'P 1'
#
loop_
_entity.id
_entity.type
_entity.pdbx_description
1 polymer ?
#
loop_
_entity_poly.entity_id
_entity_poly.type
_entity_poly.pdbx_seq_one_letter_code
_entity_poly.pdbx_strand_id
1 'polypeptide(L)'
;MTTVQPHHAAELRAAAAHQLGRRSFLTVTSAAAALAFSVGLPGTAHAAEADARRIGADPFTLGVASGDPGPSSVVLWTRLAPSPYEPGSGLPRARFTVRWELAHDARFTRVVRRGGATAHPEFDHSVHVDVTGLDADRVYFYRFRAGEWISPVGRTRTAPSRRARISELRLAAVSCQAYHDGYFTAYRHLADEDLDVVLHLGDYLYEYAVTATGGARNDTDRRLPAHYNRETVTLEDYRLRYGLYKSDPDLMAAHAAHPFVVTWDDHETENNYAGGTPENDVPPEEFLLRRAAAYRAYWENQPLRTPQRPTGPDMRLHRR
;
A
#
# COMPACT_ATOMS: atom_id res chain seq x y z
N MET A 1 -30.99 24.28 -26.75
CA MET A 1 -30.15 23.27 -26.06
C MET A 1 -28.85 23.94 -25.69
N THR A 2 -28.78 24.46 -24.47
CA THR A 2 -27.66 25.18 -23.89
C THR A 2 -26.74 24.17 -23.20
N THR A 3 -25.50 24.10 -23.66
CA THR A 3 -24.42 23.33 -23.02
C THR A 3 -23.93 24.08 -21.80
N VAL A 4 -24.17 23.52 -20.61
CA VAL A 4 -23.59 23.99 -19.35
C VAL A 4 -22.17 23.45 -19.28
N GLN A 5 -21.17 24.32 -19.42
CA GLN A 5 -19.80 24.01 -19.02
C GLN A 5 -19.71 24.01 -17.48
N PRO A 6 -18.95 23.11 -16.84
CA PRO A 6 -18.84 23.08 -15.39
C PRO A 6 -17.94 24.23 -14.90
N HIS A 7 -18.56 25.23 -14.30
CA HIS A 7 -17.91 26.35 -13.60
C HIS A 7 -16.96 25.92 -12.44
N HIS A 8 -16.94 24.64 -12.05
CA HIS A 8 -16.15 24.13 -10.93
C HIS A 8 -14.63 24.12 -11.17
N ALA A 9 -14.16 23.99 -12.42
CA ALA A 9 -12.72 23.95 -12.73
C ALA A 9 -12.03 25.31 -12.52
N ALA A 10 -12.75 26.42 -12.70
CA ALA A 10 -12.21 27.76 -12.49
C ALA A 10 -12.12 28.11 -11.00
N GLU A 11 -13.09 27.68 -10.19
CA GLU A 11 -13.11 27.89 -8.74
C GLU A 11 -12.04 27.07 -8.03
N LEU A 12 -11.76 25.85 -8.50
CA LEU A 12 -10.66 25.01 -8.01
C LEU A 12 -9.27 25.63 -8.31
N ARG A 13 -9.07 26.18 -9.51
CA ARG A 13 -7.85 26.91 -9.86
C ARG A 13 -7.68 28.18 -9.03
N ALA A 14 -8.77 28.89 -8.76
CA ALA A 14 -8.75 30.10 -7.92
C ALA A 14 -8.47 29.78 -6.44
N ALA A 15 -9.04 28.71 -5.90
CA ALA A 15 -8.80 28.27 -4.52
C ALA A 15 -7.36 27.77 -4.31
N ALA A 16 -6.82 27.01 -5.27
CA ALA A 16 -5.42 26.55 -5.26
C ALA A 16 -4.43 27.73 -5.39
N ALA A 17 -4.75 28.73 -6.23
CA ALA A 17 -3.93 29.93 -6.40
C ALA A 17 -3.96 30.88 -5.18
N HIS A 18 -5.08 30.92 -4.43
CA HIS A 18 -5.21 31.77 -3.24
C HIS A 18 -4.60 31.17 -1.97
N GLN A 19 -4.52 29.84 -1.85
CA GLN A 19 -3.96 29.18 -0.66
C GLN A 19 -2.47 28.85 -0.77
N LEU A 20 -1.93 28.70 -1.98
CA LEU A 20 -0.52 28.34 -2.18
C LEU A 20 0.10 29.26 -3.25
N GLY A 21 0.84 30.29 -2.80
CA GLY A 21 1.54 31.17 -3.73
C GLY A 21 2.51 30.40 -4.64
N ARG A 22 2.63 30.83 -5.91
CA ARG A 22 3.47 30.19 -6.96
C ARG A 22 4.89 29.81 -6.51
N ARG A 23 5.49 30.53 -5.55
CA ARG A 23 6.81 30.22 -4.98
C ARG A 23 6.79 29.04 -4.01
N SER A 24 5.75 28.91 -3.18
CA SER A 24 5.54 27.73 -2.34
C SER A 24 5.19 26.51 -3.16
N PHE A 25 4.40 26.66 -4.24
CA PHE A 25 4.13 25.57 -5.18
C PHE A 25 5.42 25.03 -5.82
N LEU A 26 6.29 25.88 -6.38
CA LEU A 26 7.55 25.43 -6.99
C LEU A 26 8.51 24.72 -6.01
N THR A 27 8.49 25.08 -4.73
CA THR A 27 9.39 24.50 -3.72
C THR A 27 8.83 23.19 -3.13
N VAL A 28 7.51 23.12 -2.93
CA VAL A 28 6.83 21.90 -2.48
C VAL A 28 6.81 20.85 -3.60
N THR A 29 6.53 21.25 -4.84
CA THR A 29 6.55 20.34 -6.01
C THR A 29 7.94 19.78 -6.25
N SER A 30 9.02 20.55 -6.06
CA SER A 30 10.37 20.05 -6.24
C SER A 30 10.80 19.04 -5.16
N ALA A 31 10.42 19.24 -3.89
CA ALA A 31 10.70 18.26 -2.82
C ALA A 31 9.81 17.00 -2.94
N ALA A 32 8.52 17.17 -3.27
CA ALA A 32 7.59 16.06 -3.48
C ALA A 32 7.96 15.24 -4.73
N ALA A 33 8.35 15.90 -5.82
CA ALA A 33 8.88 15.24 -7.02
C ALA A 33 10.23 14.57 -6.72
N ALA A 34 11.13 15.21 -5.97
CA ALA A 34 12.38 14.58 -5.58
C ALA A 34 12.14 13.29 -4.78
N LEU A 35 11.15 13.25 -3.89
CA LEU A 35 10.72 12.01 -3.25
C LEU A 35 10.14 11.06 -4.29
N ALA A 36 9.05 11.37 -5.01
CA ALA A 36 8.45 10.45 -5.98
C ALA A 36 9.47 9.81 -6.97
N PHE A 37 10.52 10.54 -7.35
CA PHE A 37 11.59 10.07 -8.25
C PHE A 37 12.80 9.45 -7.54
N SER A 38 13.01 9.67 -6.23
CA SER A 38 14.13 9.08 -5.48
C SER A 38 13.74 7.75 -4.84
N VAL A 39 14.14 6.67 -5.53
CA VAL A 39 13.96 5.29 -5.09
C VAL A 39 15.27 4.60 -4.70
N GLY A 40 16.37 5.34 -4.59
CA GLY A 40 17.52 4.90 -3.81
C GLY A 40 17.36 5.40 -2.38
N LEU A 41 17.77 4.62 -1.38
CA LEU A 41 18.30 5.28 -0.19
C LEU A 41 19.56 5.98 -0.69
N PRO A 42 19.68 7.33 -0.66
CA PRO A 42 20.99 7.92 -0.88
C PRO A 42 21.95 7.24 0.11
N GLY A 43 23.23 7.06 -0.26
CA GLY A 43 24.26 6.49 0.62
C GLY A 43 24.48 7.26 1.95
N THR A 44 23.59 8.20 2.22
CA THR A 44 23.45 9.15 3.31
C THR A 44 21.97 9.20 3.78
N ALA A 45 21.30 8.06 3.99
CA ALA A 45 20.02 8.05 4.72
C ALA A 45 20.28 8.45 6.18
N HIS A 46 20.24 9.77 6.42
CA HIS A 46 20.62 10.47 7.66
C HIS A 46 19.56 10.41 8.77
N ALA A 47 18.42 9.77 8.55
CA ALA A 47 17.42 9.60 9.61
C ALA A 47 18.04 8.82 10.78
N ALA A 48 18.02 9.43 11.97
CA ALA A 48 18.45 8.75 13.18
C ALA A 48 17.61 7.48 13.38
N GLU A 49 18.21 6.44 13.94
CA GLU A 49 17.44 5.30 14.40
C GLU A 49 16.74 5.69 15.71
N ALA A 50 15.42 5.52 15.75
CA ALA A 50 14.62 5.71 16.95
C ALA A 50 14.33 4.35 17.58
N ASP A 51 14.22 4.36 18.90
CA ASP A 51 13.83 3.17 19.65
C ASP A 51 12.33 2.89 19.44
N ALA A 52 12.02 1.75 18.81
CA ALA A 52 10.65 1.32 18.55
C ALA A 52 9.82 1.11 19.83
N ARG A 53 10.44 0.99 21.02
CA ARG A 53 9.75 1.00 22.31
C ARG A 53 9.09 2.34 22.65
N ARG A 54 9.44 3.41 21.94
CA ARG A 54 8.84 4.75 22.11
C ARG A 54 7.60 4.97 21.25
N ILE A 55 7.19 3.98 20.46
CA ILE A 55 5.94 4.02 19.70
C ILE A 55 4.78 3.89 20.70
N GLY A 56 4.00 4.96 20.87
CA GLY A 56 3.00 5.08 21.95
C GLY A 56 1.63 4.44 21.69
N ALA A 57 1.37 3.96 20.48
CA ALA A 57 0.13 3.29 20.10
C ALA A 57 0.42 2.18 19.07
N ASP A 58 -0.50 1.23 18.90
CA ASP A 58 -0.30 0.09 17.99
C ASP A 58 0.09 0.56 16.58
N PRO A 59 1.30 0.23 16.07
CA PRO A 59 1.72 0.63 14.74
C PRO A 59 1.16 -0.29 13.64
N PHE A 60 0.57 -1.45 13.96
CA PHE A 60 0.11 -2.42 12.96
C PHE A 60 -1.35 -2.20 12.53
N THR A 61 -1.80 -0.95 12.49
CA THR A 61 -3.19 -0.56 12.15
C THR A 61 -3.59 -0.86 10.70
N LEU A 62 -2.61 -1.10 9.82
CA LEU A 62 -2.80 -1.49 8.41
C LEU A 62 -2.58 -2.99 8.19
N GLY A 63 -2.43 -3.73 9.28
CA GLY A 63 -2.27 -5.17 9.29
C GLY A 63 -0.95 -5.65 8.71
N VAL A 64 -1.01 -6.87 8.18
CA VAL A 64 0.10 -7.58 7.57
C VAL A 64 -0.37 -8.18 6.26
N ALA A 65 0.55 -8.36 5.31
CA ALA A 65 0.26 -9.03 4.05
C ALA A 65 1.42 -9.95 3.67
N SER A 66 1.11 -10.94 2.84
CA SER A 66 2.12 -11.74 2.17
C SER A 66 1.82 -11.84 0.69
N GLY A 67 2.84 -12.10 -0.12
CA GLY A 67 2.63 -12.11 -1.55
C GLY A 67 3.80 -12.63 -2.36
N ASP A 68 3.57 -12.62 -3.67
CA ASP A 68 4.55 -13.00 -4.67
C ASP A 68 5.20 -14.39 -4.42
N PRO A 69 4.44 -15.42 -4.01
CA PRO A 69 4.99 -16.69 -3.55
C PRO A 69 5.76 -17.42 -4.67
N GLY A 70 6.93 -17.93 -4.34
CA GLY A 70 7.71 -18.83 -5.17
C GLY A 70 7.86 -20.21 -4.52
N PRO A 71 8.47 -21.19 -5.21
CA PRO A 71 8.63 -22.54 -4.66
C PRO A 71 9.48 -22.61 -3.38
N SER A 72 10.29 -21.59 -3.12
CA SER A 72 11.15 -21.56 -1.93
C SER A 72 11.21 -20.18 -1.30
N SER A 73 10.24 -19.31 -1.61
CA SER A 73 10.23 -17.94 -1.11
C SER A 73 8.84 -17.33 -1.02
N VAL A 74 8.72 -16.29 -0.21
CA VAL A 74 7.53 -15.45 -0.10
C VAL A 74 7.92 -14.05 0.35
N VAL A 75 7.16 -13.03 -0.07
CA VAL A 75 7.27 -11.68 0.48
C VAL A 75 6.38 -11.56 1.71
N LEU A 76 6.92 -11.01 2.79
CA LEU A 76 6.15 -10.53 3.95
C LEU A 76 6.14 -9.01 3.95
N TRP A 77 4.99 -8.42 4.26
CA TRP A 77 4.76 -6.98 4.24
C TRP A 77 4.03 -6.50 5.50
N THR A 78 4.40 -5.31 5.96
CA THR A 78 3.62 -4.49 6.90
C THR A 78 4.03 -3.02 6.77
N ARG A 79 3.31 -2.10 7.40
CA ARG A 79 3.66 -0.69 7.51
C ARG A 79 3.38 -0.19 8.92
N LEU A 80 4.35 0.49 9.53
CA LEU A 80 4.16 1.08 10.85
C LEU A 80 3.35 2.38 10.72
N ALA A 81 2.11 2.38 11.21
CA ALA A 81 1.20 3.50 11.09
C ALA A 81 0.27 3.67 12.31
N PRO A 82 0.74 4.13 13.47
CA PRO A 82 -0.13 4.40 14.62
C PRO A 82 -1.28 5.38 14.34
N SER A 83 -1.14 6.26 13.35
CA SER A 83 -2.17 7.21 12.93
C SER A 83 -2.29 7.19 11.40
N PRO A 84 -2.94 6.18 10.81
CA PRO A 84 -2.91 5.92 9.36
C PRO A 84 -3.64 6.99 8.53
N TYR A 85 -4.41 7.88 9.17
CA TYR A 85 -5.12 8.99 8.54
C TYR A 85 -4.40 10.32 8.65
N GLU A 86 -3.18 10.33 9.16
CA GLU A 86 -2.36 11.53 9.29
C GLU A 86 -1.10 11.43 8.41
N PRO A 87 -0.65 12.53 7.80
CA PRO A 87 0.65 12.62 7.15
C PRO A 87 1.79 12.01 7.97
N GLY A 88 2.58 11.12 7.37
CA GLY A 88 3.68 10.43 8.06
C GLY A 88 3.24 9.38 9.09
N SER A 89 1.95 9.03 9.10
CA SER A 89 1.38 7.91 9.87
C SER A 89 1.51 8.03 11.40
N GLY A 90 1.74 9.23 11.93
CA GLY A 90 1.96 9.47 13.36
C GLY A 90 3.36 9.09 13.87
N LEU A 91 4.33 8.85 12.98
CA LEU A 91 5.71 8.54 13.35
C LEU A 91 6.66 9.69 13.06
N PRO A 92 7.73 9.87 13.86
CA PRO A 92 8.78 10.83 13.53
C PRO A 92 9.53 10.39 12.27
N ARG A 93 10.24 11.34 11.64
CA ARG A 93 11.18 11.09 10.53
C ARG A 93 12.46 10.38 11.02
N ALA A 94 12.30 9.18 11.55
CA ALA A 94 13.35 8.32 12.09
C ALA A 94 13.18 6.89 11.56
N ARG A 95 14.28 6.13 11.52
CA ARG A 95 14.26 4.72 11.15
C ARG A 95 13.87 3.87 12.35
N PHE A 96 13.12 2.80 12.12
CA PHE A 96 12.77 1.82 13.16
C PHE A 96 13.17 0.41 12.74
N THR A 97 13.82 -0.33 13.63
CA THR A 97 14.06 -1.76 13.43
C THR A 97 12.79 -2.55 13.73
N VAL A 98 12.29 -3.31 12.75
CA VAL A 98 11.14 -4.21 12.85
C VAL A 98 11.63 -5.65 12.77
N ARG A 99 11.37 -6.44 13.81
CA ARG A 99 11.68 -7.87 13.80
C ARG A 99 10.56 -8.63 13.12
N TRP A 100 10.89 -9.74 12.47
CA TRP A 100 9.92 -10.62 11.84
C TRP A 100 10.24 -12.07 12.14
N GLU A 101 9.21 -12.92 12.19
CA GLU A 101 9.31 -14.36 12.39
C GLU A 101 8.41 -15.07 11.38
N LEU A 102 8.85 -16.25 10.91
CA LEU A 102 8.10 -17.19 10.10
C LEU A 102 8.15 -18.57 10.77
N ALA A 103 7.01 -19.22 10.94
CA ALA A 103 6.86 -20.46 11.69
C ALA A 103 5.94 -21.48 10.99
N HIS A 104 6.03 -22.74 11.42
CA HIS A 104 5.13 -23.81 10.97
C HIS A 104 3.77 -23.85 11.70
N ASP A 105 3.56 -22.99 12.69
CA ASP A 105 2.34 -22.92 13.48
C ASP A 105 2.05 -21.49 13.94
N ALA A 106 0.76 -21.15 14.05
CA ALA A 106 0.28 -19.82 14.42
C ALA A 106 0.69 -19.37 15.83
N ARG A 107 1.12 -20.32 16.70
CA ARG A 107 1.61 -20.02 18.05
C ARG A 107 3.12 -19.74 18.09
N PHE A 108 3.80 -19.83 16.94
CA PHE A 108 5.24 -19.61 16.81
C PHE A 108 6.09 -20.54 17.70
N THR A 109 5.61 -21.76 17.96
CA THR A 109 6.39 -22.76 18.71
C THR A 109 7.48 -23.42 17.86
N ARG A 110 7.32 -23.42 16.53
CA ARG A 110 8.30 -23.96 15.56
C ARG A 110 8.69 -22.88 14.55
N VAL A 111 9.55 -21.95 14.97
CA VAL A 111 10.09 -20.89 14.11
C VAL A 111 11.10 -21.47 13.10
N VAL A 112 10.92 -21.15 11.83
CA VAL A 112 11.75 -21.62 10.70
C VAL A 112 12.74 -20.56 10.26
N ARG A 113 12.30 -19.29 10.26
CA ARG A 113 13.11 -18.12 9.91
C ARG A 113 12.72 -16.94 10.79
N ARG A 114 13.68 -16.04 11.03
CA ARG A 114 13.47 -14.77 11.70
C ARG A 114 14.56 -13.79 11.29
N GLY A 115 14.28 -12.50 11.45
CA GLY A 115 15.25 -11.46 11.14
C GLY A 115 14.81 -10.08 11.60
N GLY A 116 15.55 -9.07 11.16
CA GLY A 116 15.20 -7.66 11.30
C GLY A 116 15.12 -7.01 9.93
N ALA A 117 14.23 -6.04 9.79
CA ALA A 117 14.13 -5.15 8.64
C ALA A 117 13.99 -3.71 9.14
N THR A 118 14.49 -2.76 8.37
CA THR A 118 14.43 -1.34 8.74
C THR A 118 13.23 -0.69 8.08
N ALA A 119 12.30 -0.17 8.89
CA ALA A 119 11.23 0.71 8.42
C ALA A 119 11.79 2.12 8.25
N HIS A 120 11.90 2.56 7.01
CA HIS A 120 12.45 3.86 6.64
C HIS A 120 11.34 4.92 6.54
N PRO A 121 11.51 6.13 7.09
CA PRO A 121 10.53 7.21 6.94
C PRO A 121 10.37 7.63 5.48
N GLU A 122 11.42 7.43 4.66
CA GLU A 122 11.35 7.67 3.23
C GLU A 122 10.29 6.77 2.58
N PHE A 123 10.09 5.53 3.03
CA PHE A 123 9.09 4.58 2.50
C PHE A 123 7.83 4.51 3.35
N ASP A 124 7.53 5.61 4.05
CA ASP A 124 6.37 5.71 4.95
C ASP A 124 6.30 4.57 5.96
N HIS A 125 7.49 4.15 6.41
CA HIS A 125 7.71 3.06 7.35
C HIS A 125 7.12 1.71 6.90
N SER A 126 6.97 1.49 5.59
CA SER A 126 6.72 0.18 5.01
C SER A 126 7.93 -0.75 5.18
N VAL A 127 7.64 -2.04 5.32
CA VAL A 127 8.60 -3.13 5.51
C VAL A 127 8.27 -4.22 4.50
N HIS A 128 9.27 -4.58 3.70
CA HIS A 128 9.21 -5.71 2.76
C HIS A 128 10.33 -6.69 3.10
N VAL A 129 9.98 -7.97 3.28
CA VAL A 129 10.93 -9.04 3.59
C VAL A 129 10.78 -10.16 2.56
N ASP A 130 11.80 -10.36 1.72
CA ASP A 130 11.89 -11.52 0.83
C ASP A 130 12.49 -12.71 1.58
N VAL A 131 11.63 -13.59 2.10
CA VAL A 131 12.06 -14.78 2.83
C VAL A 131 12.34 -15.88 1.83
N THR A 132 13.56 -16.44 1.85
CA THR A 132 14.00 -17.48 0.91
C THR A 132 14.44 -18.76 1.64
N GLY A 133 14.68 -19.82 0.86
CA GLY A 133 15.12 -21.12 1.38
C GLY A 133 14.02 -21.83 2.18
N LEU A 134 12.78 -21.70 1.73
CA LEU A 134 11.60 -22.38 2.28
C LEU A 134 11.29 -23.67 1.52
N ASP A 135 10.58 -24.59 2.17
CA ASP A 135 10.00 -25.75 1.48
C ASP A 135 8.88 -25.29 0.53
N ALA A 136 8.77 -25.98 -0.60
CA ALA A 136 7.71 -25.79 -1.59
C ALA A 136 6.36 -26.32 -1.09
N ASP A 137 5.30 -25.74 -1.62
CA ASP A 137 3.91 -26.12 -1.34
C ASP A 137 3.59 -26.23 0.15
N ARG A 138 3.99 -25.24 0.93
CA ARG A 138 3.92 -25.29 2.39
C ARG A 138 3.27 -24.04 2.95
N VAL A 139 2.33 -24.26 3.87
CA VAL A 139 1.73 -23.21 4.70
C VAL A 139 2.71 -22.80 5.81
N TYR A 140 2.85 -21.49 5.99
CA TYR A 140 3.59 -20.88 7.09
C TYR A 140 2.76 -19.77 7.76
N PHE A 141 3.15 -19.43 8.98
CA PHE A 141 2.59 -18.31 9.74
C PHE A 141 3.68 -17.28 10.01
N TYR A 142 3.36 -16.00 9.93
CA TYR A 142 4.32 -14.91 10.12
C TYR A 142 3.76 -13.79 10.99
N ARG A 143 4.67 -13.06 11.64
CA ARG A 143 4.34 -11.87 12.42
C ARG A 143 5.51 -10.91 12.46
N PHE A 144 5.22 -9.67 12.78
CA PHE A 144 6.19 -8.59 12.99
C PHE A 144 6.18 -8.12 14.44
N ARG A 145 7.28 -7.50 14.86
CA ARG A 145 7.42 -6.86 16.17
C ARG A 145 8.19 -5.56 16.05
N ALA A 146 7.60 -4.48 16.58
CA ALA A 146 8.22 -3.17 16.71
C ALA A 146 8.15 -2.73 18.17
N GLY A 147 9.29 -2.77 18.88
CA GLY A 147 9.32 -2.52 20.32
C GLY A 147 8.52 -3.58 21.09
N GLU A 148 7.47 -3.16 21.77
CA GLU A 148 6.54 -4.03 22.52
C GLU A 148 5.36 -4.52 21.69
N TRP A 149 5.07 -3.85 20.57
CA TRP A 149 3.94 -4.18 19.71
C TRP A 149 4.23 -5.41 18.87
N ILE A 150 3.27 -6.33 18.80
CA ILE A 150 3.29 -7.51 17.95
C ILE A 150 2.13 -7.38 16.97
N SER A 151 2.40 -7.58 15.68
CA SER A 151 1.36 -7.53 14.65
C SER A 151 0.34 -8.65 14.80
N PRO A 152 -0.83 -8.57 14.13
CA PRO A 152 -1.62 -9.75 13.83
C PRO A 152 -0.77 -10.85 13.19
N VAL A 153 -1.16 -12.11 13.41
CA VAL A 153 -0.53 -13.26 12.77
C VAL A 153 -1.09 -13.39 11.36
N GLY A 154 -0.21 -13.38 10.36
CA GLY A 154 -0.57 -13.74 9.00
C GLY A 154 -0.28 -15.21 8.70
N ARG A 155 -1.00 -15.76 7.74
CA ARG A 155 -0.80 -17.07 7.08
C ARG A 155 -0.36 -16.82 5.65
N THR A 156 0.53 -17.67 5.16
CA THR A 156 0.98 -17.64 3.76
C THR A 156 1.26 -19.05 3.25
N ARG A 157 1.48 -19.20 1.94
CA ARG A 157 1.82 -20.48 1.30
C ARG A 157 2.90 -20.27 0.24
N THR A 158 3.92 -21.12 0.23
CA THR A 158 4.89 -21.17 -0.89
C THR A 158 4.27 -21.87 -2.09
N ALA A 159 4.66 -21.47 -3.30
CA ALA A 159 4.18 -22.13 -4.51
C ALA A 159 4.67 -23.59 -4.57
N PRO A 160 4.02 -24.46 -5.35
CA PRO A 160 4.55 -25.79 -5.62
C PRO A 160 5.87 -25.76 -6.38
N SER A 161 6.64 -26.84 -6.30
CA SER A 161 7.86 -26.97 -7.10
C SER A 161 7.54 -26.96 -8.60
N ARG A 162 8.44 -26.44 -9.45
CA ARG A 162 8.26 -26.39 -10.90
C ARG A 162 8.07 -27.75 -11.58
N ARG A 163 8.35 -28.86 -10.86
CA ARG A 163 8.21 -30.24 -11.34
C ARG A 163 7.07 -30.99 -10.65
N ALA A 164 6.33 -30.33 -9.75
CA ALA A 164 5.25 -30.96 -9.02
C ALA A 164 4.10 -31.32 -9.98
N ARG A 165 3.49 -32.48 -9.74
CA ARG A 165 2.25 -32.86 -10.39
C ARG A 165 1.10 -32.32 -9.54
N ILE A 166 0.45 -31.26 -10.02
CA ILE A 166 -0.62 -30.56 -9.29
C ILE A 166 -1.96 -31.17 -9.70
N SER A 167 -2.74 -31.61 -8.72
CA SER A 167 -4.09 -32.13 -8.94
C SER A 167 -5.17 -31.06 -8.76
N GLU A 168 -4.88 -30.00 -8.01
CA GLU A 168 -5.84 -28.92 -7.70
C GLU A 168 -5.10 -27.61 -7.41
N LEU A 169 -5.73 -26.48 -7.77
CA LEU A 169 -5.32 -25.12 -7.41
C LEU A 169 -6.59 -24.34 -7.03
N ARG A 170 -6.62 -23.79 -5.82
CA ARG A 170 -7.75 -22.97 -5.33
C ARG A 170 -7.33 -21.51 -5.32
N LEU A 171 -7.97 -20.71 -6.16
CA LEU A 171 -7.71 -19.28 -6.29
C LEU A 171 -8.99 -18.47 -6.16
N ALA A 172 -8.83 -17.23 -5.73
CA ALA A 172 -9.84 -16.19 -5.89
C ALA A 172 -9.26 -15.03 -6.69
N ALA A 173 -10.13 -14.32 -7.39
CA ALA A 173 -9.80 -13.07 -8.09
C ALA A 173 -10.71 -11.96 -7.58
N VAL A 174 -10.12 -10.79 -7.31
CA VAL A 174 -10.79 -9.60 -6.81
C VAL A 174 -10.27 -8.37 -7.54
N SER A 175 -11.11 -7.35 -7.68
CA SER A 175 -10.78 -6.04 -8.25
C SER A 175 -11.81 -5.01 -7.80
N CYS A 176 -11.58 -3.74 -8.10
CA CYS A 176 -12.59 -2.67 -8.03
C CYS A 176 -13.22 -2.53 -6.64
N GLN A 177 -12.40 -2.18 -5.66
CA GLN A 177 -12.81 -2.07 -4.26
C GLN A 177 -13.03 -0.62 -3.82
N ALA A 178 -13.82 0.16 -4.54
CA ALA A 178 -14.07 1.57 -4.20
C ALA A 178 -14.55 1.74 -2.75
N TYR A 179 -13.72 2.36 -1.88
CA TYR A 179 -14.02 2.54 -0.46
C TYR A 179 -15.34 3.30 -0.28
N HIS A 180 -15.59 4.32 -1.10
CA HIS A 180 -16.77 5.17 -0.95
C HIS A 180 -18.08 4.54 -1.46
N ASP A 181 -18.04 3.36 -2.11
CA ASP A 181 -19.23 2.71 -2.64
C ASP A 181 -19.81 1.64 -1.71
N GLY A 182 -19.06 1.19 -0.71
CA GLY A 182 -19.59 0.24 0.27
C GLY A 182 -18.58 -0.37 1.22
N TYR A 183 -19.11 -1.25 2.07
CA TYR A 183 -18.30 -2.06 2.99
C TYR A 183 -17.64 -3.22 2.27
N PHE A 184 -16.44 -3.57 2.70
CA PHE A 184 -15.63 -4.66 2.14
C PHE A 184 -16.07 -6.05 2.61
N THR A 185 -17.39 -6.26 2.74
CA THR A 185 -17.99 -7.52 3.22
C THR A 185 -17.53 -8.73 2.39
N ALA A 186 -17.26 -8.55 1.09
CA ALA A 186 -16.70 -9.59 0.24
C ALA A 186 -15.35 -10.11 0.75
N TYR A 187 -14.49 -9.23 1.29
CA TYR A 187 -13.21 -9.61 1.86
C TYR A 187 -13.34 -10.39 3.17
N ARG A 188 -14.40 -10.14 3.96
CA ARG A 188 -14.73 -10.97 5.12
C ARG A 188 -14.96 -12.42 4.71
N HIS A 189 -15.79 -12.63 3.68
CA HIS A 189 -16.04 -13.96 3.14
C HIS A 189 -14.78 -14.58 2.52
N LEU A 190 -13.99 -13.79 1.78
CA LEU A 190 -12.73 -14.24 1.20
C LEU A 190 -11.73 -14.73 2.25
N ALA A 191 -11.67 -14.07 3.41
CA ALA A 191 -10.76 -14.44 4.50
C ALA A 191 -11.08 -15.84 5.06
N ASP A 192 -12.35 -16.28 5.00
CA ASP A 192 -12.82 -17.58 5.48
C ASP A 192 -12.66 -18.72 4.45
N GLU A 193 -12.34 -18.40 3.19
CA GLU A 193 -12.10 -19.40 2.14
C GLU A 193 -10.76 -20.11 2.32
N ASP A 194 -10.69 -21.39 1.95
CA ASP A 194 -9.43 -22.15 1.93
C ASP A 194 -8.76 -22.03 0.54
N LEU A 195 -7.94 -21.00 0.39
CA LEU A 195 -7.29 -20.65 -0.88
C LEU A 195 -5.77 -20.88 -0.83
N ASP A 196 -5.21 -21.19 -2.00
CA ASP A 196 -3.76 -21.25 -2.20
C ASP A 196 -3.17 -19.86 -2.49
N VAL A 197 -3.92 -19.02 -3.21
CA VAL A 197 -3.51 -17.66 -3.61
C VAL A 197 -4.71 -16.78 -3.95
N VAL A 198 -4.60 -15.48 -3.71
CA VAL A 198 -5.56 -14.47 -4.17
C VAL A 198 -4.91 -13.61 -5.27
N LEU A 199 -5.64 -13.36 -6.35
CA LEU A 199 -5.26 -12.42 -7.41
C LEU A 199 -6.01 -11.10 -7.23
N HIS A 200 -5.30 -9.99 -7.07
CA HIS A 200 -5.90 -8.65 -7.15
C HIS A 200 -5.61 -8.07 -8.53
N LEU A 201 -6.66 -7.82 -9.32
CA LEU A 201 -6.56 -7.55 -10.76
C LEU A 201 -6.54 -6.06 -11.14
N GLY A 202 -6.71 -5.17 -10.17
CA GLY A 202 -6.67 -3.72 -10.39
C GLY A 202 -7.71 -3.00 -9.55
N ASP A 203 -7.63 -1.67 -9.52
CA ASP A 203 -8.51 -0.79 -8.74
C ASP A 203 -8.52 -1.14 -7.24
N TYR A 204 -7.33 -1.40 -6.70
CA TYR A 204 -7.12 -1.59 -5.27
C TYR A 204 -7.48 -0.31 -4.51
N LEU A 205 -7.26 0.84 -5.13
CA LEU A 205 -7.77 2.12 -4.66
C LEU A 205 -8.42 2.88 -5.81
N TYR A 206 -9.19 3.90 -5.45
CA TYR A 206 -9.65 4.94 -6.37
C TYR A 206 -9.07 6.28 -5.90
N GLU A 207 -8.70 7.14 -6.84
CA GLU A 207 -8.12 8.47 -6.65
C GLU A 207 -9.12 9.52 -6.16
N TYR A 208 -10.41 9.31 -6.42
CA TYR A 208 -11.45 10.34 -6.26
C TYR A 208 -11.65 10.83 -4.83
N ALA A 209 -12.28 11.98 -4.63
CA ALA A 209 -12.60 12.48 -3.30
C ALA A 209 -13.45 11.48 -2.49
N VAL A 210 -13.12 11.30 -1.21
CA VAL A 210 -13.94 10.56 -0.24
C VAL A 210 -14.48 11.57 0.78
N THR A 211 -15.79 11.59 0.95
CA THR A 211 -16.46 12.53 1.87
C THR A 211 -16.09 12.21 3.32
N ALA A 212 -16.35 13.15 4.24
CA ALA A 212 -16.06 12.98 5.66
C ALA A 212 -16.79 11.77 6.31
N THR A 213 -17.84 11.24 5.67
CA THR A 213 -18.61 10.07 6.12
C THR A 213 -18.37 8.84 5.25
N GLY A 214 -17.31 8.82 4.44
CA GLY A 214 -16.94 7.64 3.65
C GLY A 214 -17.86 7.36 2.45
N GLY A 215 -18.53 8.38 1.89
CA GLY A 215 -19.45 8.21 0.76
C GLY A 215 -20.71 7.42 1.14
N ALA A 216 -21.02 6.39 0.36
CA ALA A 216 -22.17 5.50 0.57
C ALA A 216 -22.05 4.63 1.83
N ARG A 217 -20.85 4.46 2.40
CA ARG A 217 -20.66 3.78 3.70
C ARG A 217 -21.41 4.49 4.83
N ASN A 218 -21.52 5.82 4.72
CA ASN A 218 -22.18 6.69 5.70
C ASN A 218 -21.70 6.40 7.14
N ASP A 219 -20.38 6.34 7.31
CA ASP A 219 -19.71 6.06 8.58
C ASP A 219 -20.22 7.05 9.66
N THR A 220 -20.70 6.54 10.80
CA THR A 220 -21.28 7.34 11.90
C THR A 220 -20.41 7.37 13.15
N ASP A 221 -19.50 6.41 13.27
CA ASP A 221 -18.55 6.22 14.37
C ASP A 221 -17.22 6.95 14.12
N ARG A 222 -16.95 7.34 12.87
CA ARG A 222 -15.74 8.06 12.47
C ARG A 222 -16.06 9.16 11.46
N ARG A 223 -15.33 10.28 11.57
CA ARG A 223 -15.25 11.28 10.50
C ARG A 223 -13.86 11.27 9.88
N LEU A 224 -13.79 11.16 8.56
CA LEU A 224 -12.54 11.25 7.82
C LEU A 224 -12.03 12.70 7.78
N PRO A 225 -10.71 12.92 7.94
CA PRO A 225 -10.09 14.23 7.75
C PRO A 225 -10.41 14.87 6.40
N ALA A 226 -10.44 16.20 6.35
CA ALA A 226 -10.83 16.96 5.16
C ALA A 226 -9.91 16.74 3.94
N HIS A 227 -8.66 16.30 4.15
CA HIS A 227 -7.74 16.00 3.05
C HIS A 227 -8.14 14.78 2.20
N TYR A 228 -9.09 13.96 2.66
CA TYR A 228 -9.66 12.89 1.84
C TYR A 228 -10.70 13.40 0.83
N ASN A 229 -11.30 14.56 1.08
CA ASN A 229 -12.33 15.14 0.21
C ASN A 229 -11.73 15.91 -0.97
N ARG A 230 -10.76 15.29 -1.64
CA ARG A 230 -10.13 15.76 -2.88
C ARG A 230 -9.54 14.55 -3.64
N GLU A 231 -9.24 14.78 -4.90
CA GLU A 231 -8.54 13.81 -5.73
C GLU A 231 -7.07 13.61 -5.29
N THR A 232 -6.54 12.39 -5.41
CA THR A 232 -5.16 12.08 -5.04
C THR A 232 -4.17 12.46 -6.14
N VAL A 233 -3.21 13.34 -5.84
CA VAL A 233 -2.22 13.80 -6.83
C VAL A 233 -0.79 13.60 -6.34
N THR A 234 -0.53 13.90 -5.07
CA THR A 234 0.82 13.84 -4.48
C THR A 234 1.12 12.48 -3.85
N LEU A 235 2.39 12.17 -3.64
CA LEU A 235 2.81 10.95 -2.94
C LEU A 235 2.16 10.81 -1.56
N GLU A 236 1.99 11.92 -0.84
CA GLU A 236 1.31 11.94 0.45
C GLU A 236 -0.19 11.62 0.31
N ASP A 237 -0.87 12.15 -0.71
CA ASP A 237 -2.27 11.81 -0.97
C ASP A 237 -2.46 10.31 -1.24
N TYR A 238 -1.61 9.70 -2.07
CA TYR A 238 -1.67 8.26 -2.33
C TYR A 238 -1.37 7.43 -1.08
N ARG A 239 -0.38 7.83 -0.27
CA ARG A 239 -0.07 7.15 1.00
C ARG A 239 -1.22 7.17 1.98
N LEU A 240 -1.88 8.32 2.11
CA LEU A 240 -3.09 8.49 2.93
C LEU A 240 -4.25 7.67 2.37
N ARG A 241 -4.38 7.60 1.04
CA ARG A 241 -5.41 6.80 0.37
C ARG A 241 -5.21 5.29 0.62
N TYR A 242 -3.99 4.81 0.52
CA TYR A 242 -3.67 3.44 0.93
C TYR A 242 -3.91 3.21 2.42
N GLY A 243 -3.56 4.18 3.28
CA GLY A 243 -3.88 4.13 4.72
C GLY A 243 -5.38 3.99 4.97
N LEU A 244 -6.22 4.71 4.22
CA LEU A 244 -7.68 4.60 4.28
C LEU A 244 -8.15 3.19 3.88
N TYR A 245 -7.78 2.72 2.69
CA TYR A 245 -8.26 1.43 2.18
C TYR A 245 -7.78 0.26 3.04
N LYS A 246 -6.49 0.23 3.39
CA LYS A 246 -5.88 -0.86 4.17
C LYS A 246 -6.23 -0.86 5.65
N SER A 247 -6.93 0.17 6.13
CA SER A 247 -7.47 0.21 7.49
C SER A 247 -8.84 -0.47 7.63
N ASP A 248 -9.43 -0.93 6.53
CA ASP A 248 -10.68 -1.70 6.59
C ASP A 248 -10.39 -3.10 7.17
N PRO A 249 -11.09 -3.51 8.25
CA PRO A 249 -10.80 -4.75 8.96
C PRO A 249 -11.01 -6.01 8.11
N ASP A 250 -11.96 -5.99 7.16
CA ASP A 250 -12.24 -7.15 6.31
C ASP A 250 -11.10 -7.33 5.28
N LEU A 251 -10.58 -6.23 4.74
CA LEU A 251 -9.41 -6.27 3.86
C LEU A 251 -8.14 -6.71 4.62
N MET A 252 -7.93 -6.21 5.84
CA MET A 252 -6.84 -6.66 6.70
C MET A 252 -6.91 -8.17 6.97
N ALA A 253 -8.10 -8.69 7.26
CA ALA A 253 -8.31 -10.13 7.48
C ALA A 253 -7.96 -10.96 6.23
N ALA A 254 -8.39 -10.53 5.04
CA ALA A 254 -8.06 -11.21 3.80
C ALA A 254 -6.55 -11.25 3.52
N HIS A 255 -5.85 -10.11 3.66
CA HIS A 255 -4.37 -10.04 3.51
C HIS A 255 -3.63 -10.89 4.53
N ALA A 256 -4.16 -11.01 5.75
CA ALA A 256 -3.59 -11.87 6.77
C ALA A 256 -3.86 -13.36 6.49
N ALA A 257 -4.95 -13.74 5.80
CA ALA A 257 -5.31 -15.14 5.57
C ALA A 257 -4.52 -15.79 4.41
N HIS A 258 -4.22 -15.03 3.35
CA HIS A 258 -3.76 -15.58 2.07
C HIS A 258 -2.56 -14.82 1.47
N PRO A 259 -1.70 -15.48 0.68
CA PRO A 259 -0.75 -14.76 -0.18
C PRO A 259 -1.47 -14.09 -1.36
N PHE A 260 -1.16 -12.83 -1.61
CA PHE A 260 -1.68 -12.06 -2.73
C PHE A 260 -0.65 -11.97 -3.88
N VAL A 261 -1.14 -12.11 -5.11
CA VAL A 261 -0.43 -11.70 -6.33
C VAL A 261 -1.22 -10.54 -6.91
N VAL A 262 -0.60 -9.38 -6.99
CA VAL A 262 -1.28 -8.13 -7.32
C VAL A 262 -0.78 -7.53 -8.62
N THR A 263 -1.71 -6.95 -9.37
CA THR A 263 -1.44 -5.97 -10.43
C THR A 263 -2.33 -4.75 -10.20
N TRP A 264 -1.95 -3.60 -10.77
CA TRP A 264 -2.82 -2.42 -10.83
C TRP A 264 -3.65 -2.44 -12.12
N ASP A 265 -4.65 -1.57 -12.16
CA ASP A 265 -5.27 -1.05 -13.38
C ASP A 265 -5.09 0.49 -13.40
N ASP A 266 -6.08 1.25 -13.81
CA ASP A 266 -6.01 2.69 -14.02
C ASP A 266 -6.14 3.49 -12.71
N HIS A 267 -7.09 3.12 -11.86
CA HIS A 267 -7.45 3.89 -10.66
C HIS A 267 -6.39 3.92 -9.56
N GLU A 268 -5.39 3.04 -9.60
CA GLU A 268 -4.19 3.21 -8.78
C GLU A 268 -3.43 4.52 -9.08
N THR A 269 -3.69 5.17 -10.22
CA THR A 269 -3.17 6.48 -10.61
C THR A 269 -4.30 7.46 -10.97
N GLU A 270 -5.00 7.22 -12.07
CA GLU A 270 -6.05 8.09 -12.60
C GLU A 270 -6.87 7.28 -13.60
N ASN A 271 -8.19 7.40 -13.52
CA ASN A 271 -9.13 6.80 -14.44
C ASN A 271 -8.65 6.88 -15.90
N ASN A 272 -8.78 5.79 -16.64
CA ASN A 272 -8.48 5.62 -18.06
C ASN A 272 -7.07 6.02 -18.54
N TYR A 273 -6.07 6.20 -17.65
CA TYR A 273 -4.74 6.60 -18.11
C TYR A 273 -4.10 5.56 -19.05
N ALA A 274 -3.34 6.04 -20.04
CA ALA A 274 -2.69 5.17 -21.03
C ALA A 274 -1.22 5.57 -21.22
N GLY A 275 -0.30 4.76 -20.68
CA GLY A 275 1.12 5.08 -20.73
C GLY A 275 1.40 6.41 -20.01
N GLY A 276 1.87 7.42 -20.72
CA GLY A 276 2.12 8.77 -20.20
C GLY A 276 0.96 9.76 -20.39
N THR A 277 -0.20 9.28 -20.86
CA THR A 277 -1.35 10.11 -21.21
C THR A 277 -2.44 10.01 -20.13
N PRO A 278 -2.83 11.13 -19.49
CA PRO A 278 -3.97 11.18 -18.57
C PRO A 278 -5.31 11.09 -19.32
N GLU A 279 -6.43 10.94 -18.60
CA GLU A 279 -7.77 10.98 -19.25
C GLU A 279 -8.18 12.37 -19.75
N ASN A 280 -7.60 13.41 -19.17
CA ASN A 280 -8.00 14.80 -19.33
C ASN A 280 -6.87 15.62 -20.01
N ASP A 281 -7.08 16.93 -20.16
CA ASP A 281 -6.11 17.82 -20.82
C ASP A 281 -4.91 18.21 -19.93
N VAL A 282 -4.58 17.44 -18.89
CA VAL A 282 -3.37 17.65 -18.07
C VAL A 282 -2.12 17.39 -18.93
N PRO A 283 -1.10 18.26 -18.87
CA PRO A 283 0.15 18.03 -19.60
C PRO A 283 0.81 16.70 -19.21
N PRO A 284 1.28 15.87 -20.18
CA PRO A 284 1.90 14.58 -19.88
C PRO A 284 3.04 14.65 -18.86
N GLU A 285 3.85 15.70 -18.87
CA GLU A 285 4.93 15.90 -17.90
C GLU A 285 4.43 16.09 -16.47
N GLU A 286 3.26 16.69 -16.27
CA GLU A 286 2.62 16.84 -14.96
C GLU A 286 2.00 15.50 -14.52
N PHE A 287 1.34 14.80 -15.44
CA PHE A 287 0.80 13.47 -15.18
C PHE A 287 1.88 12.46 -14.79
N LEU A 288 3.07 12.52 -15.40
CA LEU A 288 4.18 11.64 -15.02
C LEU A 288 4.67 11.88 -13.59
N LEU A 289 4.51 13.08 -13.02
CA LEU A 289 4.78 13.32 -11.60
C LEU A 289 3.76 12.57 -10.71
N ARG A 290 2.48 12.60 -11.09
CA ARG A 290 1.39 11.87 -10.42
C ARG A 290 1.61 10.35 -10.53
N ARG A 291 1.95 9.83 -11.71
CA ARG A 291 2.25 8.40 -11.92
C ARG A 291 3.43 7.92 -11.09
N ALA A 292 4.49 8.73 -10.97
CA ALA A 292 5.62 8.43 -10.08
C ALA A 292 5.20 8.35 -8.60
N ALA A 293 4.35 9.28 -8.16
CA ALA A 293 3.79 9.25 -6.81
C ALA A 293 2.91 8.01 -6.56
N ALA A 294 2.01 7.71 -7.49
CA ALA A 294 1.11 6.56 -7.47
C ALA A 294 1.87 5.24 -7.39
N TYR A 295 2.81 5.00 -8.31
CA TYR A 295 3.57 3.75 -8.36
C TYR A 295 4.48 3.57 -7.13
N ARG A 296 5.04 4.66 -6.61
CA ARG A 296 5.78 4.62 -5.36
C ARG A 296 4.89 4.20 -4.19
N ALA A 297 3.72 4.82 -4.04
CA ALA A 297 2.78 4.46 -2.99
C ALA A 297 2.23 3.02 -3.16
N TYR A 298 2.03 2.56 -4.40
CA TYR A 298 1.65 1.18 -4.73
C TYR A 298 2.69 0.19 -4.19
N TRP A 299 3.97 0.38 -4.52
CA TRP A 299 5.04 -0.49 -4.01
C TRP A 299 5.15 -0.44 -2.49
N GLU A 300 5.02 0.74 -1.87
CA GLU A 300 5.08 0.90 -0.41
C GLU A 300 3.95 0.14 0.32
N ASN A 301 2.80 -0.08 -0.32
CA ASN A 301 1.59 -0.63 0.32
C ASN A 301 1.14 -2.01 -0.19
N GLN A 302 1.90 -2.62 -1.10
CA GLN A 302 1.64 -3.95 -1.64
C GLN A 302 2.79 -4.94 -1.33
N PRO A 303 2.50 -6.25 -1.19
CA PRO A 303 3.50 -7.28 -0.85
C PRO A 303 4.36 -7.68 -2.06
N LEU A 304 5.05 -6.71 -2.65
CA LEU A 304 5.92 -6.86 -3.82
C LEU A 304 7.39 -7.05 -3.42
N ARG A 305 8.18 -7.65 -4.30
CA ARG A 305 9.62 -7.82 -4.06
C ARG A 305 10.37 -6.51 -4.25
N THR A 306 11.49 -6.38 -3.56
CA THR A 306 12.38 -5.20 -3.66
C THR A 306 12.79 -4.86 -5.10
N PRO A 307 13.10 -5.82 -6.00
CA PRO A 307 13.44 -5.49 -7.39
C PRO A 307 12.29 -4.92 -8.23
N GLN A 308 11.03 -5.02 -7.77
CA GLN A 308 9.87 -4.41 -8.44
C GLN A 308 9.68 -2.94 -8.05
N ARG A 309 10.56 -2.39 -7.22
CA ARG A 309 10.49 -0.97 -6.81
C ARG A 309 10.51 -0.04 -8.05
N PRO A 310 9.64 0.99 -8.08
CA PRO A 310 9.56 1.92 -9.22
C PRO A 310 10.87 2.68 -9.41
N THR A 311 11.09 3.25 -10.60
CA THR A 311 12.09 4.27 -10.89
C THR A 311 11.37 5.46 -11.53
N GLY A 312 11.14 6.52 -10.75
CA GLY A 312 10.27 7.62 -11.18
C GLY A 312 8.88 7.09 -11.59
N PRO A 313 8.38 7.42 -12.78
CA PRO A 313 7.08 6.99 -13.24
C PRO A 313 7.07 5.56 -13.80
N ASP A 314 8.20 4.84 -13.82
CA ASP A 314 8.29 3.52 -14.45
C ASP A 314 8.40 2.41 -13.40
N MET A 315 7.61 1.35 -13.55
CA MET A 315 7.63 0.22 -12.63
C MET A 315 7.30 -1.09 -13.34
N ARG A 316 8.06 -2.13 -13.02
CA ARG A 316 7.93 -3.45 -13.64
C ARG A 316 7.24 -4.40 -12.67
N LEU A 317 6.00 -4.79 -12.99
CA LEU A 317 5.21 -5.70 -12.15
C LEU A 317 5.45 -7.19 -12.42
N HIS A 318 5.94 -7.58 -13.59
CA HIS A 318 6.14 -9.00 -13.94
C HIS A 318 7.59 -9.47 -13.75
N ARG A 319 7.76 -10.76 -13.46
CA ARG A 319 9.05 -11.45 -13.37
C ARG A 319 9.15 -12.52 -14.48
N ARG A 320 10.36 -12.85 -14.91
CA ARG A 320 10.62 -13.93 -15.89
C ARG A 320 10.83 -15.26 -15.17
#